data_AF-A0A7D3X4B2-F1
#
_entry.id   AF-A0A7D3X4B2-F1
#
_cell.length_a   1.000
_cell.length_b   1.000
_cell.length_c   1.000
_cell.angle_alpha   90.00
_cell.angle_beta   90.00
_cell.angle_gamma   90.00
#
_symmetry.space_group_name_H-M   'P 1'
#
loop_
_entity.id
_entity.type
_entity.pdbx_description
1 polymer ?
#
loop_
_entity_poly.entity_id
_entity_poly.type
_entity_poly.pdbx_seq_one_letter_code
_entity_poly.pdbx_strand_id
1 'polypeptide(L)'
;MPLTAPHIDRIIEMAWEDRTPFEAIATQFGLSEGEVIRLMRRELKPSSWRLWRARVQGRATKHRAKSLVEDARFKSNRQRAISKNKISKRP
;
A
#
# COMPACT_ATOMS: atom_id res chain seq x y z
N MET A 1 -16.19 -15.59 14.98
CA MET A 1 -15.82 -16.93 14.46
C MET A 1 -14.38 -17.22 14.85
N PRO A 2 -14.04 -18.46 15.26
CA PRO A 2 -12.64 -18.83 15.48
C PRO A 2 -11.86 -18.72 14.16
N LEU A 3 -10.65 -18.17 14.22
CA LEU A 3 -9.73 -18.18 13.08
C LEU A 3 -9.32 -19.64 12.81
N THR A 4 -9.75 -20.18 11.68
CA THR A 4 -9.34 -21.50 11.23
C THR A 4 -7.96 -21.41 10.56
N ALA A 5 -7.22 -22.51 10.48
CA ALA A 5 -5.91 -22.52 9.81
C ALA A 5 -5.93 -21.93 8.38
N PRO A 6 -6.95 -22.21 7.53
CA PRO A 6 -7.06 -21.58 6.20
C PRO A 6 -7.22 -20.06 6.24
N HIS A 7 -7.89 -19.52 7.27
CA HIS A 7 -7.99 -18.07 7.43
C HIS A 7 -6.64 -17.45 7.74
N ILE A 8 -5.81 -18.11 8.56
CA ILE A 8 -4.47 -17.62 8.88
C ILE A 8 -3.59 -17.59 7.63
N ASP A 9 -3.58 -18.67 6.85
CA ASP A 9 -2.84 -18.71 5.58
C ASP A 9 -3.30 -17.61 4.62
N ARG A 10 -4.62 -17.40 4.52
CA ARG A 10 -5.18 -16.34 3.68
C ARG A 10 -4.80 -14.94 4.15
N ILE A 11 -4.79 -14.70 5.46
CA ILE A 11 -4.35 -13.43 6.04
C ILE A 11 -2.86 -13.21 5.77
N ILE A 12 -2.03 -14.27 5.87
CA ILE A 12 -0.60 -14.19 5.56
C ILE A 12 -0.38 -13.85 4.08
N GLU A 13 -1.08 -14.51 3.16
CA GLU A 13 -1.04 -14.19 1.72
C GLU A 13 -1.43 -12.73 1.47
N MET A 14 -2.58 -12.30 2.01
CA MET A 14 -3.07 -10.94 1.86
C MET A 14 -2.12 -9.90 2.45
N ALA A 15 -1.50 -10.20 3.59
CA ALA A 15 -0.55 -9.29 4.24
C ALA A 15 0.80 -9.23 3.51
N TRP A 16 1.19 -10.26 2.76
CA TRP A 16 2.36 -10.24 1.87
C TRP A 16 2.09 -9.52 0.54
N GLU A 17 0.82 -9.46 0.12
CA GLU A 17 0.46 -8.80 -1.12
C GLU A 17 0.53 -7.27 -0.98
N ASP A 18 1.45 -6.65 -1.72
CA ASP A 18 1.71 -5.22 -1.63
C ASP A 18 0.53 -4.32 -2.07
N ARG A 19 -0.58 -4.90 -2.53
CA ARG A 19 -1.78 -4.16 -2.96
C ARG A 19 -2.93 -4.24 -1.97
N THR A 20 -2.81 -5.02 -0.90
CA THR A 20 -3.90 -5.21 0.04
C THR A 20 -3.77 -4.26 1.22
N PRO A 21 -4.66 -3.26 1.36
CA PRO A 21 -4.66 -2.39 2.54
C PRO A 21 -5.11 -3.18 3.76
N PHE A 22 -4.60 -2.81 4.95
CA PHE A 22 -5.05 -3.42 6.21
C PHE A 22 -6.56 -3.29 6.43
N GLU A 23 -7.20 -2.25 5.86
CA GLU A 23 -8.65 -2.10 5.91
C GLU A 23 -9.41 -3.20 5.16
N ALA A 24 -8.86 -3.74 4.06
CA ALA A 24 -9.47 -4.87 3.37
C ALA A 24 -9.43 -6.14 4.22
N ILE A 25 -8.32 -6.34 4.95
CA ILE A 25 -8.19 -7.45 5.91
C ILE A 25 -9.15 -7.26 7.09
N ALA A 26 -9.26 -6.04 7.61
CA ALA A 26 -10.22 -5.70 8.66
C ALA A 26 -11.67 -5.93 8.23
N THR A 27 -12.02 -5.62 6.97
CA THR A 27 -13.38 -5.81 6.45
C THR A 27 -13.72 -7.29 6.26
N GLN A 28 -12.77 -8.11 5.83
CA GLN A 28 -13.00 -9.54 5.55
C GLN A 28 -12.88 -10.42 6.80
N PHE A 29 -11.93 -10.12 7.69
CA PHE A 29 -11.59 -10.97 8.84
C PHE A 29 -11.85 -10.31 10.19
N GLY A 30 -12.26 -9.03 10.21
CA GLY A 30 -12.46 -8.28 11.45
C GLY A 30 -11.18 -7.95 12.20
N LEU A 31 -10.00 -8.12 11.58
CA LEU A 31 -8.71 -7.92 12.23
C LEU A 31 -8.17 -6.51 11.98
N SER A 32 -7.85 -5.81 13.07
CA SER A 32 -7.13 -4.55 13.02
C SER A 32 -5.69 -4.74 12.52
N GLU A 33 -5.07 -3.66 12.02
CA GLU A 33 -3.65 -3.67 11.63
C GLU A 33 -2.75 -4.25 12.74
N GLY A 34 -2.99 -3.86 14.00
CA GLY A 34 -2.23 -4.36 15.16
C GLY A 34 -2.41 -5.86 15.40
N GLU A 35 -3.58 -6.42 15.10
CA GLU A 35 -3.83 -7.86 15.18
C GLU A 35 -3.13 -8.62 14.05
N VAL A 36 -3.16 -8.09 12.83
CA VAL A 36 -2.43 -8.66 11.68
C VAL A 36 -0.93 -8.66 11.93
N ILE A 37 -0.39 -7.57 12.48
CA ILE A 37 1.03 -7.46 12.89
C ILE A 37 1.37 -8.53 13.94
N ARG A 38 0.52 -8.73 14.95
CA ARG A 38 0.74 -9.76 15.98
C ARG A 38 0.67 -11.17 15.40
N LEU A 39 -0.29 -11.43 14.51
CA LEU A 39 -0.45 -12.71 13.83
C LEU A 39 0.79 -13.00 12.97
N MET A 40 1.18 -12.09 12.08
CA MET A 40 2.34 -12.22 11.22
C MET A 40 3.64 -12.43 12.00
N ARG A 41 3.78 -11.82 13.19
CA ARG A 41 4.94 -12.04 14.07
C ARG A 41 4.96 -13.46 14.68
N ARG A 42 3.80 -14.05 14.94
CA ARG A 42 3.68 -15.41 15.50
C ARG A 42 3.90 -16.48 14.43
N GLU A 43 3.39 -16.26 13.22
CA GLU A 43 3.40 -17.26 12.15
C GLU A 43 4.68 -17.22 11.29
N LEU A 44 5.31 -16.05 11.10
CA LEU A 44 6.51 -15.94 10.27
C LEU A 44 7.80 -16.21 11.06
N LYS A 45 8.79 -16.78 10.36
CA LYS A 45 10.17 -16.85 10.86
C LYS A 45 10.74 -15.44 11.06
N PRO A 46 11.66 -15.25 12.03
CA PRO A 46 12.22 -13.92 12.35
C PRO A 46 12.84 -13.19 11.15
N SER A 47 13.45 -13.89 10.20
CA SER A 47 14.00 -13.33 8.97
C SER A 47 12.91 -12.80 8.03
N SER A 48 11.89 -13.61 7.76
CA SER A 48 10.73 -13.23 6.93
C SER A 48 9.94 -12.08 7.56
N TRP A 49 9.78 -12.10 8.89
CA TRP A 49 9.15 -11.01 9.65
C TRP A 49 9.87 -9.67 9.45
N ARG A 50 11.20 -9.64 9.54
CA ARG A 50 11.97 -8.40 9.31
C ARG A 50 11.78 -7.86 7.89
N LEU A 51 11.78 -8.74 6.89
CA LEU A 51 11.55 -8.35 5.49
C LEU A 51 10.15 -7.77 5.29
N TRP A 52 9.13 -8.44 5.81
CA TRP A 52 7.76 -7.94 5.76
C TRP A 52 7.61 -6.61 6.50
N ARG A 53 8.19 -6.50 7.70
CA ARG A 53 8.09 -5.28 8.51
C ARG A 53 8.77 -4.09 7.85
N ALA A 54 9.90 -4.29 7.17
CA ALA A 54 10.55 -3.26 6.38
C ALA A 54 9.65 -2.75 5.23
N ARG A 55 8.93 -3.66 4.55
CA ARG A 55 7.96 -3.30 3.49
C ARG A 55 6.76 -2.53 4.06
N VAL A 56 6.21 -2.98 5.19
CA VAL A 56 5.05 -2.34 5.82
C VAL A 56 5.40 -0.99 6.45
N GLN A 57 6.55 -0.85 7.14
CA GLN A 57 7.00 0.44 7.67
C GLN A 57 7.36 1.45 6.57
N GLY A 58 7.80 0.99 5.40
CA GLY A 58 8.08 1.84 4.24
C GLY A 58 6.82 2.45 3.60
N ARG A 59 5.61 2.04 3.98
CA ARG A 59 4.36 2.63 3.48
C ARG A 59 4.10 3.98 4.16
N ALA A 60 4.73 5.01 3.63
CA ALA A 60 4.54 6.41 4.03
C ALA A 60 3.14 6.99 3.69
N THR A 61 2.28 6.25 2.98
CA THR A 61 0.95 6.75 2.56
C THR A 61 -0.11 6.46 3.62
N LYS A 62 0.09 7.03 4.80
CA LYS A 62 -0.85 7.00 5.92
C LYS A 62 -2.10 7.88 5.72
N HIS A 63 -2.23 8.58 4.59
CA HIS A 63 -3.37 9.45 4.37
C HIS A 63 -3.84 9.44 2.91
N ARG A 64 -5.03 8.87 2.69
CA ARG A 64 -5.99 9.36 1.68
C ARG A 64 -6.35 10.85 1.91
N ALA A 65 -5.97 11.41 3.07
CA ALA A 65 -6.19 12.78 3.54
C ALA A 65 -5.03 13.78 3.29
N LYS A 66 -4.10 13.52 2.36
CA LYS A 66 -3.16 14.56 1.84
C LYS A 66 -3.49 15.01 0.41
N SER A 67 -4.67 14.69 -0.10
CA SER A 67 -5.25 15.41 -1.25
C SER A 67 -6.22 16.48 -0.76
N LEU A 68 -5.70 17.49 -0.06
CA LEU A 68 -6.35 18.81 0.07
C LEU A 68 -5.63 19.82 -0.84
N VAL A 69 -5.13 19.36 -1.98
CA VAL A 69 -4.55 20.22 -2.99
C VAL A 69 -5.19 19.82 -4.32
N GLU A 70 -6.22 20.56 -4.72
CA GLU A 70 -6.84 20.47 -6.06
C GLU A 70 -5.85 20.83 -7.18
N ASP A 71 -4.69 21.41 -6.86
CA ASP A 71 -3.67 21.83 -7.83
C ASP A 71 -2.24 21.45 -7.40
N ALA A 72 -1.97 20.16 -7.18
CA ALA A 72 -0.61 19.66 -6.99
C ALA A 72 0.10 19.50 -8.35
N ARG A 73 0.20 20.59 -9.12
CA ARG A 73 1.12 20.63 -10.26
C ARG A 73 2.54 20.53 -9.72
N PHE A 74 3.13 19.35 -9.84
CA PHE A 74 4.56 19.15 -9.66
C PHE A 74 5.32 20.07 -10.64
N LYS A 75 5.75 21.25 -10.19
CA LYS A 75 6.67 22.11 -10.93
C LYS A 75 8.08 21.81 -10.46
N SER A 76 8.85 21.11 -11.29
CA SER A 76 10.30 21.03 -11.13
C SER A 76 10.93 22.30 -11.71
N ASN A 77 11.87 22.95 -11.01
CA ASN A 77 12.62 24.09 -11.56
C ASN A 77 13.45 23.73 -12.82
N ARG A 78 13.58 22.43 -13.14
CA ARG A 78 14.22 21.92 -14.36
C ARG A 78 13.24 21.52 -15.45
N GLN A 79 11.93 21.70 -15.27
CA GLN A 79 10.95 21.47 -16.34
C GLN A 79 11.18 22.50 -17.44
N ARG A 80 11.87 22.07 -18.50
CA ARG A 80 11.92 22.81 -19.76
C ARG A 80 10.51 22.80 -20.32
N ALA A 81 9.98 23.97 -20.68
CA ALA A 81 8.75 24.05 -21.44
C ALA A 81 8.95 23.29 -22.76
N ILE A 82 8.41 22.07 -22.86
CA ILE A 82 8.40 21.34 -24.12
C ILE A 82 7.27 21.93 -24.97
N SER A 83 7.46 23.18 -25.44
CA SER A 83 6.66 23.68 -26.55
C SER A 83 7.21 23.03 -27.82
N LYS A 84 6.81 21.78 -28.05
CA LYS A 84 6.99 21.09 -29.32
C LYS A 84 5.71 20.36 -29.69
N ASN A 85 4.60 21.09 -29.73
CA ASN A 85 3.51 20.68 -30.60
C ASN A 85 3.45 21.66 -31.77
N LYS A 86 4.20 21.30 -32.81
CA LYS A 86 4.04 21.84 -34.15
C LYS A 86 2.68 21.32 -34.60
N ILE A 87 1.64 22.14 -34.48
CA ILE A 87 0.32 21.85 -35.08
C ILE A 87 0.59 21.56 -36.56
N SER A 88 0.60 20.27 -36.87
CA SER A 88 0.78 19.74 -38.21
C SER A 88 -0.62 19.59 -38.74
N LYS A 89 -0.92 20.39 -39.76
CA LYS A 89 -2.22 20.56 -40.41
C LYS A 89 -3.03 19.27 -40.58
N ARG A 90 -4.36 19.41 -40.54
CA ARG A 90 -5.30 18.57 -41.30
C ARG A 90 -6.70 19.20 -41.35
N PRO A 91 -7.47 18.83 -42.38
CA PRO A 91 -7.42 19.30 -43.77
C PRO A 91 -7.94 20.74 -43.93
#